data_AF-A0A1V9YCQ0-F1
#
_entry.id   AF-A0A1V9YCQ0-F1
#
_cell.length_a   1.000
_cell.length_b   1.000
_cell.length_c   1.000
_cell.angle_alpha   90.00
_cell.angle_beta   90.00
_cell.angle_gamma   90.00
#
_symmetry.space_group_name_H-M   'P 1'
#
loop_
_entity.id
_entity.type
_entity.pdbx_description
1 polymer ?
#
loop_
_entity_poly.entity_id
_entity_poly.type
_entity_poly.pdbx_seq_one_letter_code
_entity_poly.pdbx_strand_id
1 'polypeptide(L)'
;VLDPEETLLAVAFGSVLVVYEVARLVQGIEKPVLVCNNVGARDMCWTTMPNQPRNLVVLTNDRQIHVYNLMGHLVCTHSDIEATSLAWSPQSNVLAVGDDEGVIHKLSYTYNDGEAVGSFIMVESMPKPEHVGDNFQVRHLNWAEDNLILAGYKTSDNEEAASCIFDGDNTTDMGEIVSFFPSDSRQHEYFSCYLKAWRMFFVGCSVSTDIELVVSDPETNEWQIWKPLEKYTPRLPMNSDDEDTYPVGMSLILNSTVPLPGDELDSEFYPCPLILCGTTDGIALSFALLDTNEE
;
A
#
# COMPACT_ATOMS: atom_id res chain seq x y z
N VAL A 1 6.19 -6.80 5.00
CA VAL A 1 6.58 -5.46 4.51
C VAL A 1 8.10 -5.35 4.51
N LEU A 2 8.69 -5.13 3.34
CA LEU A 2 10.12 -4.83 3.22
C LEU A 2 10.40 -3.39 3.66
N ASP A 3 11.55 -3.15 4.25
CA ASP A 3 12.02 -1.80 4.50
C ASP A 3 12.48 -1.14 3.18
N PRO A 4 12.60 0.21 3.12
CA PRO A 4 12.95 0.91 1.86
C PRO A 4 14.31 0.55 1.26
N GLU A 5 15.22 -0.05 2.03
CA GLU A 5 16.53 -0.53 1.53
C GLU A 5 16.50 -2.03 1.20
N GLU A 6 15.35 -2.69 1.36
CA GLU A 6 15.14 -4.11 1.10
C GLU A 6 16.10 -5.03 1.89
N THR A 7 16.53 -4.58 3.06
CA THR A 7 17.45 -5.31 3.96
C THR A 7 16.72 -6.04 5.08
N LEU A 8 15.54 -5.56 5.47
CA LEU A 8 14.71 -6.08 6.55
C LEU A 8 13.31 -6.44 6.03
N LEU A 9 12.81 -7.59 6.48
CA LEU A 9 11.46 -8.06 6.20
C LEU A 9 10.68 -8.17 7.50
N ALA A 10 9.67 -7.33 7.68
CA ALA A 10 8.69 -7.46 8.75
C ALA A 10 7.54 -8.38 8.31
N VAL A 11 7.19 -9.33 9.16
CA VAL A 11 6.08 -10.27 8.97
C VAL A 11 5.24 -10.29 10.24
N ALA A 12 3.93 -10.09 10.10
CA ALA A 12 2.99 -10.29 11.18
C ALA A 12 2.09 -11.48 10.87
N PHE A 13 1.86 -12.34 11.86
CA PHE A 13 0.93 -13.45 11.76
C PHE A 13 0.29 -13.71 13.12
N GLY A 14 -1.04 -13.73 13.17
CA GLY A 14 -1.78 -13.78 14.43
C GLY A 14 -1.42 -12.59 15.33
N SER A 15 -0.88 -12.89 16.52
CA SER A 15 -0.41 -11.88 17.49
C SER A 15 1.11 -11.82 17.60
N VAL A 16 1.83 -12.30 16.58
CA VAL A 16 3.29 -12.31 16.55
C VAL A 16 3.77 -11.41 15.44
N LEU A 17 4.68 -10.51 15.79
CA LEU A 17 5.45 -9.69 14.87
C LEU A 17 6.89 -10.21 14.83
N VAL A 18 7.42 -10.40 13.63
CA VAL A 18 8.77 -10.92 13.41
C VAL A 18 9.48 -10.07 12.38
N VAL A 19 10.77 -9.79 12.60
CA VAL A 19 11.63 -9.17 11.58
C VAL A 19 12.77 -10.10 11.23
N TYR A 20 13.03 -10.23 9.95
CA TYR A 20 14.14 -10.99 9.37
C TYR A 20 15.09 -10.06 8.64
N GLU A 21 16.37 -10.43 8.62
CA GLU A 21 17.33 -9.83 7.70
C GLU A 21 17.29 -10.59 6.37
N VAL A 22 17.05 -9.88 5.28
CA VAL A 22 16.83 -10.47 3.95
C VAL A 22 18.06 -11.25 3.50
N ALA A 23 19.26 -10.70 3.71
CA ALA A 23 20.52 -11.37 3.36
C ALA A 23 20.67 -12.74 4.06
N ARG A 24 20.18 -12.86 5.30
CA ARG A 24 20.20 -14.12 6.07
C ARG A 24 19.17 -15.11 5.54
N LEU A 25 17.98 -14.66 5.17
CA LEU A 25 16.97 -15.50 4.53
C LEU A 25 17.45 -16.09 3.21
N VAL A 26 18.11 -15.29 2.36
CA VAL A 26 18.69 -15.75 1.09
C VAL A 26 19.75 -16.85 1.29
N GLN A 27 20.45 -16.83 2.43
CA GLN A 27 21.40 -17.87 2.83
C GLN A 27 20.75 -19.09 3.50
N GLY A 28 19.42 -19.14 3.59
CA GLY A 28 18.67 -20.21 4.26
C GLY A 28 18.66 -20.12 5.78
N ILE A 29 19.03 -18.96 6.35
CA ILE A 29 19.00 -18.73 7.80
C ILE A 29 17.66 -18.12 8.18
N GLU A 30 16.73 -18.97 8.61
CA GLU A 30 15.35 -18.60 8.98
C GLU A 30 15.23 -18.05 10.41
N LYS A 31 16.34 -17.68 11.07
CA LYS A 31 16.29 -17.16 12.43
C LYS A 31 16.04 -15.65 12.42
N PRO A 32 14.92 -15.16 13.00
CA PRO A 32 14.60 -13.74 12.99
C PRO A 32 15.59 -12.93 13.83
N VAL A 33 15.71 -11.64 13.47
CA VAL A 33 16.45 -10.64 14.26
C VAL A 33 15.59 -10.07 15.37
N LEU A 34 14.27 -10.05 15.18
CA LEU A 34 13.30 -9.57 16.15
C LEU A 34 12.09 -10.50 16.24
N VAL A 35 11.59 -10.73 17.45
CA VAL A 35 10.29 -11.37 17.70
C VAL A 35 9.58 -10.61 18.82
N CYS A 36 8.39 -10.07 18.52
CA CYS A 36 7.48 -9.45 19.47
C CYS A 36 6.20 -10.28 19.54
N ASN A 37 5.81 -10.68 20.75
CA ASN A 37 4.56 -11.40 20.99
C ASN A 37 3.47 -10.42 21.46
N ASN A 38 2.21 -10.83 21.32
CA ASN A 38 1.03 -10.05 21.68
C ASN A 38 0.90 -8.73 20.90
N VAL A 39 1.36 -8.74 19.65
CA VAL A 39 1.21 -7.63 18.70
C VAL A 39 0.21 -8.07 17.63
N GLY A 40 -1.06 -7.72 17.81
CA GLY A 40 -2.09 -7.93 16.78
C GLY A 40 -1.98 -6.83 15.74
N ALA A 41 -1.20 -7.05 14.68
CA ALA A 41 -0.98 -6.06 13.64
C ALA A 41 -2.07 -6.15 12.56
N ARG A 42 -2.64 -4.99 12.24
CA ARG A 42 -3.59 -4.79 11.14
C ARG A 42 -2.89 -4.25 9.90
N ASP A 43 -1.95 -3.33 10.10
CA ASP A 43 -1.14 -2.71 9.06
C ASP A 43 0.25 -2.37 9.62
N MET A 44 1.25 -2.23 8.76
CA MET A 44 2.63 -1.96 9.15
C MET A 44 3.37 -1.14 8.10
N CYS A 45 4.19 -0.19 8.54
CA CYS A 45 5.12 0.52 7.67
C CYS A 45 6.45 0.79 8.39
N TRP A 46 7.50 1.00 7.61
CA TRP A 46 8.82 1.33 8.14
C TRP A 46 9.02 2.84 8.19
N THR A 47 9.67 3.32 9.24
CA THR A 47 10.12 4.71 9.30
C THR A 47 11.21 4.97 8.26
N THR A 48 11.15 6.09 7.55
CA THR A 48 12.17 6.53 6.59
C THR A 48 12.80 7.84 7.04
N MET A 49 13.57 7.79 8.14
CA MET A 49 14.26 8.97 8.65
C MET A 49 15.73 8.98 8.22
N PRO A 50 16.19 10.02 7.51
CA PRO A 50 17.62 10.16 7.21
C PRO A 50 18.45 10.17 8.50
N ASN A 51 19.46 9.30 8.56
CA ASN A 51 20.42 9.22 9.67
C ASN A 51 19.85 8.84 11.05
N GLN A 52 18.67 8.22 11.12
CA GLN A 52 18.12 7.66 12.36
C GLN A 52 17.91 6.14 12.26
N PRO A 53 17.91 5.41 13.38
CA PRO A 53 17.60 3.99 13.36
C PRO A 53 16.19 3.75 12.81
N ARG A 54 16.07 2.71 11.97
CA ARG A 54 14.81 2.28 11.40
C ARG A 54 13.95 1.66 12.48
N ASN A 55 12.76 2.19 12.67
CA ASN A 55 11.75 1.60 13.53
C ASN A 55 10.59 1.08 12.68
N LEU A 56 9.86 0.11 13.22
CA LEU A 56 8.65 -0.42 12.61
C LEU A 56 7.43 0.23 13.26
N VAL A 57 6.59 0.86 12.45
CA VAL A 57 5.29 1.36 12.86
C VAL A 57 4.26 0.27 12.60
N VAL A 58 3.41 0.02 13.60
CA VAL A 58 2.36 -1.00 13.57
C VAL A 58 1.05 -0.34 13.94
N LEU A 59 0.06 -0.47 13.05
CA LEU A 59 -1.34 -0.27 13.39
C LEU A 59 -1.84 -1.54 14.05
N THR A 60 -2.29 -1.43 15.29
CA THR A 60 -2.79 -2.57 16.05
C THR A 60 -4.28 -2.81 15.80
N ASN A 61 -4.76 -4.00 16.16
CA ASN A 61 -6.17 -4.39 16.05
C ASN A 61 -7.11 -3.54 16.93
N ASP A 62 -6.58 -2.92 17.98
CA ASP A 62 -7.27 -1.96 18.86
C ASP A 62 -7.10 -0.50 18.37
N ARG A 63 -6.73 -0.29 17.10
CA ARG A 63 -6.65 1.01 16.43
C ARG A 63 -5.64 1.99 17.04
N GLN A 64 -4.60 1.46 17.67
CA GLN A 64 -3.49 2.23 18.21
C GLN A 64 -2.28 2.17 17.27
N ILE A 65 -1.42 3.19 17.36
CA ILE A 65 -0.18 3.24 16.60
C ILE A 65 0.96 2.93 17.56
N HIS A 66 1.63 1.82 17.31
CA HIS A 66 2.81 1.39 18.06
C HIS A 66 4.06 1.56 17.21
N VAL A 67 5.16 1.98 17.84
CA VAL A 67 6.48 2.02 17.18
C VAL A 67 7.43 1.11 17.94
N TYR A 68 7.97 0.12 17.24
CA TYR A 68 8.95 -0.82 17.75
C TYR A 68 10.32 -0.52 17.17
N ASN A 69 11.34 -0.47 18.02
CA ASN A 69 12.71 -0.41 17.54
C ASN A 69 13.24 -1.81 17.16
N LEU A 70 14.42 -1.87 16.55
CA LEU A 70 15.05 -3.14 16.15
C LEU A 70 15.48 -4.02 17.33
N MET A 71 15.50 -3.49 18.56
CA MET A 71 15.70 -4.28 19.78
C MET A 71 14.41 -4.95 20.26
N GLY A 72 13.25 -4.59 19.68
CA GLY A 72 11.93 -5.12 20.05
C GLY A 72 11.24 -4.38 21.16
N HIS A 73 11.78 -3.25 21.57
CA HIS A 73 11.16 -2.40 22.56
C HIS A 73 10.10 -1.54 21.89
N LEU A 74 8.94 -1.44 22.54
CA LEU A 74 7.92 -0.44 22.23
C LEU A 74 8.47 0.91 22.67
N VAL A 75 8.77 1.78 21.71
CA VAL A 75 9.40 3.09 21.97
C VAL A 75 8.42 4.25 21.88
N CYS A 76 7.24 4.04 21.28
CA CYS A 76 6.19 5.03 21.18
C CYS A 76 4.83 4.35 21.04
N THR A 77 3.81 4.94 21.67
CA THR A 77 2.39 4.60 21.48
C THR A 77 1.64 5.90 21.24
N HIS A 78 0.74 5.89 20.26
CA HIS A 78 -0.19 6.98 20.00
C HIS A 78 -1.61 6.40 19.88
N SER A 79 -2.53 6.97 20.65
CA SER A 79 -3.91 6.48 20.80
C SER A 79 -4.95 7.62 20.81
N ASP A 80 -4.57 8.81 20.37
CA ASP A 80 -5.47 9.97 20.33
C ASP A 80 -6.37 9.94 19.07
N ILE A 81 -6.06 9.06 18.11
CA ILE A 81 -6.78 8.86 16.86
C ILE A 81 -7.24 7.40 16.81
N GLU A 82 -8.50 7.17 16.45
CA GLU A 82 -9.05 5.84 16.14
C GLU A 82 -8.53 5.38 14.76
N ALA A 83 -7.26 5.00 14.70
CA ALA A 83 -6.55 4.76 13.46
C ALA A 83 -7.07 3.52 12.70
N THR A 84 -7.20 3.65 11.38
CA THR A 84 -7.78 2.63 10.49
C THR A 84 -6.84 2.25 9.34
N SER A 85 -5.91 3.12 8.95
CA SER A 85 -4.88 2.90 7.92
C SER A 85 -3.64 3.77 8.16
N LEU A 86 -2.48 3.35 7.63
CA LEU A 86 -1.21 4.07 7.77
C LEU A 86 -0.47 4.20 6.44
N ALA A 87 0.25 5.30 6.25
CA ALA A 87 1.28 5.40 5.22
C ALA A 87 2.43 6.31 5.67
N TRP A 88 3.66 5.83 5.59
CA TRP A 88 4.83 6.65 5.91
C TRP A 88 5.25 7.51 4.70
N SER A 89 5.62 8.76 4.93
CA SER A 89 6.09 9.68 3.89
C SER A 89 7.41 9.22 3.28
N PRO A 90 7.55 9.16 1.94
CA PRO A 90 8.76 8.63 1.31
C PRO A 90 10.02 9.47 1.56
N GLN A 91 9.90 10.76 1.91
CA GLN A 91 11.04 11.67 2.05
C GLN A 91 11.10 12.39 3.41
N SER A 92 10.12 12.19 4.29
CA SER A 92 10.05 12.92 5.57
C SER A 92 9.82 11.99 6.77
N ASN A 93 9.92 12.56 7.96
CA ASN A 93 9.64 11.88 9.22
C ASN A 93 8.15 11.92 9.60
N VAL A 94 7.26 11.94 8.61
CA VAL A 94 5.83 12.13 8.81
C VAL A 94 5.08 10.85 8.45
N LEU A 95 4.14 10.48 9.30
CA LEU A 95 3.20 9.38 9.13
C LEU A 95 1.82 9.95 8.81
N ALA A 96 1.22 9.51 7.72
CA ALA A 96 -0.20 9.71 7.45
C ALA A 96 -1.01 8.61 8.15
N VAL A 97 -2.05 9.02 8.85
CA VAL A 97 -2.94 8.15 9.63
C VAL A 97 -4.36 8.46 9.20
N GLY A 98 -5.02 7.47 8.63
CA GLY A 98 -6.46 7.53 8.39
C GLY A 98 -7.23 7.16 9.66
N ASP A 99 -8.36 7.82 9.91
CA ASP A 99 -9.25 7.51 11.03
C ASP A 99 -10.59 6.90 10.59
N ASP A 100 -11.49 6.66 11.55
CA ASP A 100 -12.82 6.10 11.31
C ASP A 100 -13.89 7.13 10.94
N GLU A 101 -13.57 8.43 10.98
CA GLU A 101 -14.42 9.54 10.54
C GLU A 101 -14.09 10.01 9.11
N GLY A 102 -13.06 9.42 8.49
CA GLY A 102 -12.63 9.70 7.12
C GLY A 102 -11.63 10.86 7.02
N VAL A 103 -11.02 11.26 8.13
CA VAL A 103 -9.97 12.28 8.19
C VAL A 103 -8.61 11.63 8.08
N ILE A 104 -7.68 12.32 7.42
CA ILE A 104 -6.27 11.90 7.34
C ILE A 104 -5.43 12.85 8.16
N HIS A 105 -4.80 12.35 9.22
CA HIS A 105 -3.90 13.08 10.09
C HIS A 105 -2.45 12.85 9.69
N LYS A 106 -1.66 13.91 9.62
CA LYS A 106 -0.20 13.83 9.47
C LYS A 106 0.46 14.01 10.82
N LEU A 107 1.24 13.02 11.24
CA LEU A 107 1.97 12.98 12.50
C LEU A 107 3.47 13.04 12.24
N SER A 108 4.15 14.08 12.71
CA SER A 108 5.61 14.13 12.69
C SER A 108 6.17 13.26 13.83
N TYR A 109 7.08 12.36 13.48
CA TYR A 109 7.73 11.45 14.42
C TYR A 109 9.13 11.94 14.75
N THR A 110 9.48 11.92 16.03
CA THR A 110 10.86 12.15 16.47
C THR A 110 11.31 11.00 17.35
N TYR A 111 12.58 10.61 17.23
CA TYR A 111 13.19 9.59 18.06
C TYR A 111 14.44 10.12 18.77
N ASN A 112 14.50 9.94 20.08
CA ASN A 112 15.66 10.22 20.91
C ASN A 112 16.40 8.93 21.22
N ASP A 113 17.53 8.71 20.54
CA ASP A 113 18.36 7.51 20.70
C ASP A 113 18.93 7.35 22.12
N GLY A 114 19.25 8.47 22.80
CA GLY A 114 19.81 8.44 24.15
C GLY A 114 18.83 7.93 25.22
N GLU A 115 17.54 8.16 25.01
CA GLU A 115 16.46 7.71 25.91
C GLU A 115 15.72 6.48 25.36
N ALA A 116 15.97 6.12 24.10
CA ALA A 116 15.23 5.13 23.33
C ALA A 116 13.71 5.39 23.30
N VAL A 117 13.29 6.66 23.25
CA VAL A 117 11.88 7.07 23.24
C VAL A 117 11.56 7.80 21.95
N GLY A 118 10.42 7.44 21.35
CA GLY A 118 9.83 8.15 20.23
C GLY A 118 8.59 8.96 20.64
N SER A 119 8.26 9.99 19.87
CA SER A 119 7.05 10.77 20.05
C SER A 119 6.44 11.16 18.71
N PHE A 120 5.11 11.21 18.67
CA PHE A 120 4.35 11.75 17.56
C PHE A 120 3.77 13.11 17.95
N ILE A 121 3.79 14.05 16.99
CA ILE A 121 3.13 15.35 17.10
C ILE A 121 2.28 15.54 15.85
N MET A 122 0.99 15.81 16.04
CA MET A 122 0.10 16.13 14.92
C MET A 122 0.51 17.47 14.30
N VAL A 123 0.80 17.46 13.00
CA VAL A 123 1.23 18.66 12.26
C VAL A 123 0.13 19.21 11.36
N GLU A 124 -0.70 18.34 10.81
CA GLU A 124 -1.75 18.70 9.86
C GLU A 124 -2.86 17.64 9.91
N SER A 125 -4.09 18.06 9.59
CA SER A 125 -5.22 17.16 9.37
C SER A 125 -5.91 17.57 8.08
N MET A 126 -6.07 16.62 7.16
CA MET A 126 -6.77 16.78 5.90
C MET A 126 -8.21 16.30 6.10
N PRO A 127 -9.21 17.19 6.01
CA PRO A 127 -10.59 16.81 6.24
C PRO A 127 -11.08 15.84 5.15
N LYS A 128 -12.10 15.06 5.50
CA LYS A 128 -12.82 14.21 4.56
C LYS A 128 -13.33 15.06 3.36
N PRO A 129 -13.09 14.65 2.11
CA PRO A 129 -13.62 15.35 0.94
C PRO A 129 -15.15 15.33 0.87
N GLU A 130 -15.77 16.38 0.33
CA GLU A 130 -17.25 16.55 0.35
C GLU A 130 -18.04 15.44 -0.37
N HIS A 131 -17.43 14.78 -1.36
CA HIS A 131 -18.08 13.68 -2.10
C HIS A 131 -18.07 12.35 -1.33
N VAL A 132 -17.19 12.22 -0.33
CA VAL A 132 -17.10 11.03 0.52
C VAL A 132 -18.17 11.15 1.61
N GLY A 133 -19.10 10.19 1.65
CA GLY A 133 -20.23 10.22 2.58
C GLY A 133 -19.82 10.24 4.07
N ASP A 134 -20.75 10.64 4.93
CA ASP A 134 -20.48 10.83 6.36
C ASP A 134 -20.00 9.55 7.07
N ASN A 135 -20.47 8.37 6.65
CA ASN A 135 -20.18 7.08 7.31
C ASN A 135 -18.91 6.36 6.79
N PHE A 136 -18.10 7.04 5.99
CA PHE A 136 -16.87 6.48 5.42
C PHE A 136 -15.67 6.69 6.34
N GLN A 137 -14.90 5.62 6.50
CA GLN A 137 -13.61 5.58 7.20
C GLN A 137 -12.46 5.44 6.20
N VAL A 138 -11.27 5.93 6.54
CA VAL A 138 -10.07 5.80 5.69
C VAL A 138 -9.47 4.41 5.83
N ARG A 139 -9.58 3.56 4.81
CA ARG A 139 -9.15 2.15 4.90
C ARG A 139 -7.87 1.83 4.17
N HIS A 140 -7.40 2.76 3.34
CA HIS A 140 -6.18 2.59 2.59
C HIS A 140 -5.49 3.93 2.40
N LEU A 141 -4.17 3.93 2.56
CA LEU A 141 -3.33 5.07 2.24
C LEU A 141 -2.10 4.58 1.46
N ASN A 142 -1.78 5.28 0.39
CA ASN A 142 -0.50 5.12 -0.30
C ASN A 142 0.12 6.50 -0.48
N TRP A 143 1.15 6.80 0.32
CA TRP A 143 1.89 8.05 0.24
C TRP A 143 3.03 7.89 -0.77
N ALA A 144 2.75 8.27 -2.01
CA ALA A 144 3.56 7.97 -3.18
C ALA A 144 4.69 8.99 -3.43
N GLU A 145 4.40 10.27 -3.22
CA GLU A 145 5.37 11.38 -3.31
C GLU A 145 5.11 12.37 -2.19
N ASP A 146 5.96 13.39 -2.01
CA ASP A 146 5.88 14.32 -0.86
C ASP A 146 4.48 14.89 -0.64
N ASN A 147 3.82 15.24 -1.74
CA ASN A 147 2.50 15.83 -1.75
C ASN A 147 1.44 14.93 -2.39
N LEU A 148 1.75 13.67 -2.69
CA LEU A 148 0.85 12.75 -3.40
C LEU A 148 0.42 11.60 -2.51
N ILE A 149 -0.87 11.55 -2.17
CA ILE A 149 -1.49 10.49 -1.39
C ILE A 149 -2.71 9.97 -2.14
N LEU A 150 -2.74 8.66 -2.38
CA LEU A 150 -3.96 7.95 -2.75
C LEU A 150 -4.64 7.45 -1.47
N ALA A 151 -5.89 7.84 -1.26
CA ALA A 151 -6.71 7.41 -0.14
C ALA A 151 -7.89 6.57 -0.62
N GLY A 152 -8.10 5.41 0.00
CA GLY A 152 -9.27 4.57 -0.20
C GLY A 152 -10.18 4.63 1.04
N TYR A 153 -11.44 4.90 0.80
CA TYR A 153 -12.49 5.02 1.81
C TYR A 153 -13.48 3.87 1.69
N LYS A 154 -14.14 3.55 2.81
CA LYS A 154 -15.14 2.50 2.86
C LYS A 154 -16.13 2.75 3.98
N THR A 155 -17.39 2.35 3.81
CA THR A 155 -18.39 2.35 4.87
C THR A 155 -18.13 1.24 5.91
N SER A 156 -18.68 1.42 7.11
CA SER A 156 -18.54 0.43 8.20
C SER A 156 -19.22 -0.92 7.89
N ASP A 157 -20.26 -0.92 7.06
CA ASP A 157 -21.01 -2.11 6.61
C ASP A 157 -20.38 -2.83 5.41
N ASN A 158 -19.30 -2.30 4.82
CA ASN A 158 -18.62 -2.88 3.65
C ASN A 158 -19.45 -2.88 2.36
N GLU A 159 -20.47 -2.03 2.27
CA GLU A 159 -21.33 -1.94 1.07
C GLU A 159 -20.81 -0.92 0.05
N GLU A 160 -20.19 0.17 0.49
CA GLU A 160 -19.74 1.25 -0.39
C GLU A 160 -18.24 1.54 -0.21
N ALA A 161 -17.60 1.91 -1.32
CA ALA A 161 -16.22 2.35 -1.33
C ALA A 161 -16.08 3.63 -2.17
N ALA A 162 -15.16 4.49 -1.76
CA ALA A 162 -14.81 5.72 -2.47
C ALA A 162 -13.30 5.88 -2.45
N SER A 163 -12.74 6.74 -3.28
CA SER A 163 -11.31 6.97 -3.36
C SER A 163 -11.03 8.41 -3.76
N CYS A 164 -9.92 8.95 -3.24
CA CYS A 164 -9.46 10.29 -3.56
C CYS A 164 -7.95 10.30 -3.79
N ILE A 165 -7.52 11.20 -4.67
CA ILE A 165 -6.11 11.57 -4.77
C ILE A 165 -5.95 12.97 -4.20
N PHE A 166 -5.02 13.10 -3.27
CA PHE A 166 -4.51 14.37 -2.77
C PHE A 166 -3.17 14.62 -3.45
N ASP A 167 -3.08 15.65 -4.29
CA ASP A 167 -1.87 16.06 -5.01
C ASP A 167 -1.59 17.55 -4.75
N GLY A 168 -0.79 17.83 -3.73
CA GLY A 168 -0.60 19.17 -3.19
C GLY A 168 -1.90 19.69 -2.56
N ASP A 169 -2.35 20.85 -3.02
CA ASP A 169 -3.61 21.46 -2.57
C ASP A 169 -4.83 20.93 -3.34
N ASN A 170 -4.61 20.12 -4.39
CA ASN A 170 -5.68 19.58 -5.21
C ASN A 170 -6.20 18.27 -4.62
N THR A 171 -7.53 18.15 -4.57
CA THR A 171 -8.21 16.89 -4.24
C THR A 171 -9.01 16.47 -5.46
N THR A 172 -8.75 15.26 -5.96
CA THR A 172 -9.48 14.68 -7.08
C THR A 172 -10.31 13.50 -6.61
N ASP A 173 -11.61 13.58 -6.84
CA ASP A 173 -12.56 12.48 -6.63
C ASP A 173 -12.34 11.40 -7.69
N MET A 174 -11.97 10.20 -7.25
CA MET A 174 -11.78 9.04 -8.11
C MET A 174 -12.99 8.10 -8.08
N GLY A 175 -14.01 8.40 -7.28
CA GLY A 175 -15.17 7.55 -7.04
C GLY A 175 -14.77 6.16 -6.57
N GLU A 176 -15.43 5.15 -7.12
CA GLU A 176 -15.03 3.76 -6.99
C GLU A 176 -13.99 3.44 -8.07
N ILE A 177 -12.70 3.39 -7.70
CA ILE A 177 -11.63 3.08 -8.66
C ILE A 177 -11.80 1.67 -9.22
N VAL A 178 -11.99 0.70 -8.32
CA VAL A 178 -12.13 -0.72 -8.64
C VAL A 178 -13.54 -1.16 -8.29
N SER A 179 -14.29 -1.59 -9.29
CA SER A 179 -15.63 -2.11 -9.02
C SER A 179 -15.59 -3.45 -8.30
N PHE A 180 -16.47 -3.59 -7.31
CA PHE A 180 -16.57 -4.78 -6.49
C PHE A 180 -18.00 -5.13 -6.16
N PHE A 181 -18.18 -6.37 -5.74
CA PHE A 181 -19.42 -6.83 -5.13
C PHE A 181 -19.15 -7.17 -3.67
N PRO A 182 -19.95 -6.66 -2.72
CA PRO A 182 -19.81 -7.01 -1.32
C PRO A 182 -19.81 -8.52 -1.11
N SER A 183 -18.91 -8.99 -0.26
CA SER A 183 -18.76 -10.41 0.08
C SER A 183 -19.02 -10.64 1.55
N ASP A 184 -19.78 -11.69 1.85
CA ASP A 184 -20.03 -12.14 3.23
C ASP A 184 -18.79 -12.79 3.86
N SER A 185 -17.88 -13.32 3.03
CA SER A 185 -16.70 -14.07 3.49
C SER A 185 -15.43 -13.23 3.54
N ARG A 186 -15.39 -12.09 2.84
CA ARG A 186 -14.18 -11.27 2.71
C ARG A 186 -14.49 -9.78 2.79
N GLN A 187 -13.72 -9.10 3.63
CA GLN A 187 -13.77 -7.63 3.76
C GLN A 187 -13.08 -6.98 2.57
N HIS A 188 -13.70 -5.92 2.02
CA HIS A 188 -13.03 -5.03 1.07
C HIS A 188 -11.82 -4.35 1.72
N GLU A 189 -10.66 -4.50 1.09
CA GLU A 189 -9.39 -3.86 1.36
C GLU A 189 -8.76 -3.50 0.02
N TYR A 190 -8.20 -2.30 -0.09
CA TYR A 190 -7.48 -1.87 -1.29
C TYR A 190 -6.04 -2.39 -1.25
N PHE A 191 -5.49 -2.61 -2.44
CA PHE A 191 -4.06 -2.80 -2.65
C PHE A 191 -3.62 -1.80 -3.70
N SER A 192 -2.54 -1.06 -3.46
CA SER A 192 -2.00 -0.21 -4.51
C SER A 192 -0.48 -0.17 -4.57
N CYS A 193 0.03 0.04 -5.77
CA CYS A 193 1.44 0.24 -6.07
C CYS A 193 1.59 1.53 -6.89
N TYR A 194 2.72 2.23 -6.72
CA TYR A 194 2.98 3.49 -7.42
C TYR A 194 4.23 3.39 -8.29
N LEU A 195 4.09 3.69 -9.58
CA LEU A 195 5.18 3.82 -10.53
C LEU A 195 5.49 5.31 -10.76
N LYS A 196 6.52 5.79 -10.07
CA LYS A 196 6.94 7.21 -10.12
C LYS A 196 7.27 7.69 -11.54
N ALA A 197 7.92 6.85 -12.35
CA ALA A 197 8.36 7.23 -13.70
C ALA A 197 7.20 7.66 -14.61
N TRP A 198 6.01 7.10 -14.40
CA TRP A 198 4.79 7.38 -15.17
C TRP A 198 3.71 8.08 -14.35
N ARG A 199 4.02 8.49 -13.10
CA ARG A 199 3.05 8.98 -12.11
C ARG A 199 1.73 8.18 -12.14
N MET A 200 1.84 6.87 -11.99
CA MET A 200 0.73 5.93 -12.18
C MET A 200 0.56 5.05 -10.94
N PHE A 201 -0.69 4.91 -10.48
CA PHE A 201 -1.08 3.91 -9.51
C PHE A 201 -1.70 2.70 -10.19
N PHE A 202 -1.39 1.54 -9.63
CA PHE A 202 -2.11 0.29 -9.88
C PHE A 202 -2.95 0.03 -8.66
N VAL A 203 -4.25 -0.17 -8.84
CA VAL A 203 -5.19 -0.31 -7.73
C VAL A 203 -6.01 -1.58 -7.94
N GLY A 204 -5.95 -2.50 -6.99
CA GLY A 204 -6.84 -3.65 -6.90
C GLY A 204 -7.57 -3.64 -5.56
N CYS A 205 -8.52 -4.55 -5.38
CA CYS A 205 -9.12 -4.77 -4.06
C CYS A 205 -9.33 -6.26 -3.77
N SER A 206 -9.51 -6.59 -2.50
CA SER A 206 -9.66 -7.97 -2.01
C SER A 206 -10.94 -8.68 -2.48
N VAL A 207 -11.84 -8.02 -3.20
CA VAL A 207 -13.14 -8.55 -3.62
C VAL A 207 -13.45 -8.25 -5.09
N SER A 208 -12.41 -7.92 -5.87
CA SER A 208 -12.50 -7.76 -7.33
C SER A 208 -11.37 -8.50 -8.02
N THR A 209 -11.63 -8.95 -9.24
CA THR A 209 -10.64 -9.59 -10.12
C THR A 209 -9.86 -8.59 -10.95
N ASP A 210 -10.32 -7.34 -11.02
CA ASP A 210 -9.73 -6.29 -11.85
C ASP A 210 -8.62 -5.53 -11.08
N ILE A 211 -7.58 -5.16 -11.81
CA ILE A 211 -6.58 -4.18 -11.39
C ILE A 211 -6.72 -2.96 -12.30
N GLU A 212 -7.02 -1.81 -11.72
CA GLU A 212 -7.29 -0.57 -12.44
C GLU A 212 -6.07 0.35 -12.43
N LEU A 213 -5.96 1.19 -13.47
CA LEU A 213 -4.85 2.10 -13.69
C LEU A 213 -5.31 3.53 -13.40
N VAL A 214 -4.67 4.20 -12.44
CA VAL A 214 -4.93 5.61 -12.17
C VAL A 214 -3.71 6.42 -12.54
N VAL A 215 -3.84 7.29 -13.53
CA VAL A 215 -2.72 7.94 -14.22
C VAL A 215 -2.88 9.45 -14.15
N SER A 216 -1.78 10.14 -13.86
CA SER A 216 -1.71 11.60 -14.01
C SER A 216 -1.37 11.91 -15.47
N ASP A 217 -2.21 12.68 -16.13
CA ASP A 217 -1.95 13.18 -17.47
C ASP A 217 -0.69 14.08 -17.46
N PRO A 218 0.33 13.82 -18.30
CA PRO A 218 1.59 14.58 -18.25
C PRO A 218 1.45 16.03 -18.73
N GLU A 219 0.41 16.36 -19.50
CA GLU A 219 0.17 17.72 -20.00
C GLU A 219 -0.66 18.54 -19.01
N THR A 220 -1.72 17.96 -18.45
CA THR A 220 -2.66 18.66 -17.57
C THR A 220 -2.40 18.45 -16.08
N ASN A 221 -1.67 17.40 -15.71
CA ASN A 221 -1.54 16.86 -14.35
C ASN A 221 -2.86 16.39 -13.73
N GLU A 222 -3.92 16.23 -14.53
CA GLU A 222 -5.20 15.70 -14.04
C GLU A 222 -5.13 14.19 -13.86
N TRP A 223 -5.71 13.70 -12.77
CA TRP A 223 -5.79 12.27 -12.47
C TRP A 223 -7.01 11.65 -13.14
N GLN A 224 -6.81 10.50 -13.79
CA GLN A 224 -7.87 9.78 -14.49
C GLN A 224 -7.69 8.27 -14.39
N ILE A 225 -8.80 7.53 -14.42
CA ILE A 225 -8.80 6.07 -14.52
C ILE A 225 -8.66 5.69 -15.98
N TRP A 226 -7.54 5.05 -16.33
CA TRP A 226 -7.30 4.53 -17.67
C TRP A 226 -7.91 3.15 -17.82
N LYS A 227 -8.78 3.00 -18.82
CA LYS A 227 -9.36 1.71 -19.19
C LYS A 227 -8.74 1.23 -20.51
N PRO A 228 -7.69 0.39 -20.47
CA PRO A 228 -7.17 -0.22 -21.68
C PRO A 228 -8.24 -1.12 -22.33
N LEU A 229 -7.99 -1.55 -23.57
CA LEU A 229 -8.84 -2.55 -24.21
C LEU A 229 -8.89 -3.80 -23.32
N GLU A 230 -10.05 -4.46 -23.25
CA GLU A 230 -10.30 -5.59 -22.34
C GLU A 230 -9.21 -6.68 -22.37
N LYS A 231 -8.65 -6.99 -23.55
CA LYS A 231 -7.56 -7.97 -23.70
C LYS A 231 -6.22 -7.56 -23.05
N TYR A 232 -6.07 -6.29 -22.70
CA TYR A 232 -4.90 -5.69 -22.06
C TYR A 232 -5.18 -5.25 -20.62
N THR A 233 -6.42 -5.42 -20.14
CA THR A 233 -6.76 -5.14 -18.75
C THR A 233 -6.19 -6.25 -17.86
N PRO A 234 -5.39 -5.91 -16.83
CA PRO A 234 -4.89 -6.91 -15.90
C PRO A 234 -6.06 -7.43 -15.04
N ARG A 235 -6.47 -8.66 -15.33
CA ARG A 235 -7.55 -9.37 -14.64
C ARG A 235 -7.05 -10.71 -14.10
N LEU A 236 -7.45 -11.04 -12.88
CA LEU A 236 -7.13 -12.31 -12.25
C LEU A 236 -7.97 -13.45 -12.87
N PRO A 237 -7.37 -14.64 -13.09
CA PRO A 237 -8.07 -15.80 -13.62
C PRO A 237 -8.97 -16.44 -12.56
N MET A 238 -9.89 -17.28 -13.03
CA MET A 238 -10.60 -18.23 -12.16
C MET A 238 -9.68 -19.36 -11.70
N ASN A 239 -10.01 -19.99 -10.58
CA ASN A 239 -9.33 -21.19 -10.10
C ASN A 239 -9.80 -22.45 -10.85
N SER A 240 -9.32 -23.63 -10.43
CA SER A 240 -9.69 -24.91 -11.05
C SER A 240 -11.16 -25.32 -10.86
N ASP A 241 -11.88 -24.66 -9.95
CA ASP A 241 -13.28 -24.91 -9.64
C ASP A 241 -14.22 -23.88 -10.33
N ASP A 242 -13.68 -23.10 -11.30
CA ASP A 242 -14.37 -22.02 -12.01
C ASP A 242 -14.86 -20.88 -11.07
N GLU A 243 -14.20 -20.68 -9.93
CA GLU A 243 -14.47 -19.57 -9.00
C GLU A 243 -13.48 -18.43 -9.21
N ASP A 244 -13.95 -17.18 -9.04
CA ASP A 244 -13.11 -15.98 -9.12
C ASP A 244 -11.98 -16.02 -8.07
N THR A 245 -10.78 -15.58 -8.48
CA THR A 245 -9.67 -15.38 -7.56
C THR A 245 -9.40 -13.89 -7.34
N TYR A 246 -8.97 -13.55 -6.14
CA TYR A 246 -8.86 -12.16 -5.71
C TYR A 246 -7.44 -11.83 -5.22
N PRO A 247 -6.97 -10.58 -5.33
CA PRO A 247 -5.70 -10.15 -4.78
C PRO A 247 -5.58 -10.43 -3.28
N VAL A 248 -4.43 -10.92 -2.83
CA VAL A 248 -4.02 -10.98 -1.39
C VAL A 248 -2.83 -10.07 -1.08
N GLY A 249 -2.21 -9.52 -2.13
CA GLY A 249 -1.12 -8.56 -2.05
C GLY A 249 -0.63 -8.22 -3.44
N MET A 250 -0.08 -7.02 -3.59
CA MET A 250 0.48 -6.51 -4.85
C MET A 250 1.86 -5.91 -4.62
N SER A 251 2.72 -5.97 -5.64
CA SER A 251 4.03 -5.35 -5.64
C SER A 251 4.45 -4.94 -7.05
N LEU A 252 5.35 -3.97 -7.15
CA LEU A 252 5.91 -3.48 -8.41
C LEU A 252 7.35 -3.98 -8.54
N ILE A 253 7.65 -4.64 -9.65
CA ILE A 253 8.98 -5.15 -9.99
C ILE A 253 9.60 -4.21 -11.02
N LEU A 254 10.67 -3.52 -10.62
CA LEU A 254 11.38 -2.54 -11.47
C LEU A 254 12.73 -3.03 -11.99
N ASN A 255 13.14 -4.23 -11.58
CA ASN A 255 14.44 -4.81 -11.92
C ASN A 255 14.32 -6.04 -12.86
N SER A 256 13.19 -6.19 -13.55
CA SER A 256 13.05 -7.22 -14.56
C SER A 256 14.07 -6.99 -15.67
N THR A 257 14.78 -8.06 -16.04
CA THR A 257 15.76 -8.07 -17.15
C THR A 257 15.34 -9.02 -18.26
N VAL A 258 14.16 -9.63 -18.13
CA VAL A 258 13.64 -10.63 -19.07
C VAL A 258 12.93 -9.91 -20.21
N PRO A 259 13.37 -10.07 -21.48
CA PRO A 259 12.63 -9.58 -22.63
C PRO A 259 11.27 -10.25 -22.72
N LEU A 260 10.27 -9.52 -23.21
CA LEU A 260 8.92 -10.08 -23.35
C LEU A 260 8.70 -10.59 -24.78
N PRO A 261 8.10 -11.78 -24.94
CA PRO A 261 7.77 -12.30 -26.26
C PRO A 261 6.77 -11.35 -26.93
N GLY A 262 7.09 -10.92 -28.15
CA GLY A 262 6.14 -10.20 -29.00
C GLY A 262 5.24 -11.22 -29.67
N ASP A 263 4.10 -11.58 -29.06
CA ASP A 263 3.20 -12.60 -29.61
C ASP A 263 2.68 -12.25 -31.03
N GLU A 264 2.74 -10.99 -31.44
CA GLU A 264 2.31 -10.48 -32.76
C GLU A 264 3.35 -9.59 -33.46
N LEU A 265 4.58 -9.48 -32.96
CA LEU A 265 5.63 -8.62 -33.51
C LEU A 265 6.87 -9.46 -33.89
N ASP A 266 7.55 -9.07 -34.97
CA ASP A 266 8.80 -9.72 -35.43
C ASP A 266 9.98 -9.54 -34.44
N SER A 267 9.78 -8.82 -33.33
CA SER A 267 10.80 -8.50 -32.33
C SER A 267 10.26 -8.60 -30.90
N GLU A 268 11.13 -9.03 -29.99
CA GLU A 268 10.90 -9.00 -28.54
C GLU A 268 10.76 -7.56 -28.04
N PHE A 269 9.96 -7.36 -26.99
CA PHE A 269 9.95 -6.10 -26.26
C PHE A 269 11.09 -6.05 -25.25
N TYR A 270 11.62 -4.85 -25.01
CA TYR A 270 12.58 -4.62 -23.94
C TYR A 270 11.97 -4.95 -22.57
N PRO A 271 12.81 -5.34 -21.59
CA PRO A 271 12.34 -5.52 -20.22
C PRO A 271 11.61 -4.28 -19.72
N CYS A 272 10.46 -4.48 -19.08
CA CYS A 272 9.61 -3.42 -18.57
C CYS A 272 9.25 -3.65 -17.10
N PRO A 273 8.70 -2.63 -16.41
CA PRO A 273 8.09 -2.82 -15.09
C PRO A 273 7.02 -3.92 -15.11
N LEU A 274 6.91 -4.68 -14.02
CA LEU A 274 5.87 -5.70 -13.84
C LEU A 274 5.07 -5.44 -12.57
N ILE A 275 3.76 -5.70 -12.60
CA ILE A 275 2.95 -5.83 -11.39
C ILE A 275 2.88 -7.29 -11.01
N LEU A 276 3.33 -7.62 -9.80
CA LEU A 276 3.15 -8.92 -9.18
C LEU A 276 1.91 -8.89 -8.30
N CYS A 277 0.99 -9.82 -8.50
CA CYS A 277 -0.20 -10.00 -7.68
C CYS A 277 -0.26 -11.44 -7.17
N GLY A 278 -0.37 -11.61 -5.85
CA GLY A 278 -0.70 -12.90 -5.26
C GLY A 278 -2.21 -13.08 -5.22
N THR A 279 -2.72 -14.28 -5.51
CA THR A 279 -4.16 -14.59 -5.51
C THR A 279 -4.58 -15.41 -4.29
N THR A 280 -5.88 -15.43 -4.02
CA THR A 280 -6.51 -16.28 -2.97
C THR A 280 -6.30 -17.77 -3.18
N ASP A 281 -5.98 -18.20 -4.41
CA ASP A 281 -5.68 -19.58 -4.76
C ASP A 281 -4.17 -19.92 -4.63
N GLY A 282 -3.38 -18.99 -4.08
CA GLY A 282 -1.94 -19.19 -3.84
C GLY A 282 -1.08 -19.10 -5.10
N ILE A 283 -1.60 -18.51 -6.18
CA ILE A 283 -0.87 -18.28 -7.42
C ILE A 283 -0.29 -16.87 -7.41
N ALA A 284 0.94 -16.72 -7.92
CA ALA A 284 1.54 -15.42 -8.18
C ALA A 284 1.47 -15.13 -9.69
N LEU A 285 0.88 -13.99 -10.04
CA LEU A 285 0.69 -13.54 -11.42
C LEU A 285 1.47 -12.25 -11.66
N SER A 286 2.12 -12.16 -12.81
CA SER A 286 2.83 -10.95 -13.23
C SER A 286 2.20 -10.35 -14.47
N PHE A 287 1.87 -9.06 -14.42
CA PHE A 287 1.40 -8.29 -15.56
C PHE A 287 2.50 -7.35 -16.04
N ALA A 288 2.86 -7.46 -17.31
CA ALA A 288 3.85 -6.59 -17.94
C ALA A 288 3.26 -5.23 -18.31
N LEU A 289 4.02 -4.17 -18.01
CA LEU A 289 3.63 -2.80 -18.27
C LEU A 289 4.34 -2.30 -19.53
N LEU A 290 3.64 -2.41 -20.65
CA LEU A 290 4.16 -2.02 -21.97
C LEU A 290 3.50 -0.73 -22.43
N ASP A 291 4.29 0.31 -22.64
CA ASP A 291 3.90 1.46 -23.44
C ASP A 291 4.41 1.25 -24.86
N THR A 292 3.48 1.13 -25.80
CA THR A 292 3.77 0.92 -27.22
C THR A 292 3.63 2.20 -28.04
N ASN A 293 3.43 3.35 -27.40
CA ASN A 293 3.44 4.61 -28.11
C ASN A 293 4.88 4.89 -28.56
N GLU A 294 5.10 4.79 -29.87
CA GLU A 294 6.32 5.26 -30.51
C GLU A 294 6.28 6.79 -30.58
N GLU A 295 6.93 7.48 -29.64
CA GLU A 295 7.47 8.82 -29.85
C GLU A 295 9.00 8.81 -29.81
#